data_AF-A0A822FKB4-F1
#
_entry.id   AF-A0A822FKB4-F1
#
_cell.length_a   1.000
_cell.length_b   1.000
_cell.length_c   1.000
_cell.angle_alpha   90.00
_cell.angle_beta   90.00
_cell.angle_gamma   90.00
#
_symmetry.space_group_name_H-M   'P 1'
#
loop_
_entity.id
_entity.type
_entity.pdbx_description
1 polymer ?
#
loop_
_entity_poly.entity_id
_entity_poly.type
_entity_poly.pdbx_seq_one_letter_code
_entity_poly.pdbx_strand_id
1 'polypeptide(L)' 'MVVIYGKSWGGFNGLQIGFLQPKNLSGIISAYSTDDRYNNDIHYYGGCLPAQE' A
#
# COMPACT_ATOMS: atom_id res chain seq x y z
N MET A 1 -7.57 19.93 5.22
CA MET A 1 -6.49 19.28 4.46
C MET A 1 -5.83 18.24 5.35
N VAL A 2 -5.71 17.00 4.89
CA VAL A 2 -5.22 15.85 5.67
C VAL A 2 -4.08 15.14 4.93
N VAL A 3 -3.16 14.55 5.69
CA VAL A 3 -2.11 13.67 5.18
C VAL A 3 -2.35 12.27 5.73
N ILE A 4 -2.25 11.26 4.87
CA ILE A 4 -2.27 9.86 5.30
C ILE A 4 -0.82 9.40 5.45
N TYR A 5 -0.48 8.90 6.62
CA TYR A 5 0.79 8.23 6.89
C TYR A 5 0.52 6.77 7.21
N GLY A 6 1.22 5.85 6.56
CA GLY A 6 1.03 4.43 6.80
C GLY A 6 2.28 3.62 6.51
N LYS A 7 2.52 2.62 7.36
CA LYS A 7 3.53 1.58 7.12
C LYS A 7 2.87 0.31 6.61
N SER A 8 3.55 -0.43 5.73
CA SER A 8 3.09 -1.75 5.27
C SER A 8 1.64 -1.69 4.77
N TRP A 9 0.72 -2.37 5.45
CA TRP A 9 -0.72 -2.34 5.15
C TRP A 9 -1.31 -0.93 5.05
N GLY A 10 -0.96 -0.06 6.01
CA GLY A 10 -1.45 1.32 6.01
C GLY A 10 -0.90 2.13 4.83
N GLY A 11 0.29 1.80 4.34
CA GLY A 11 0.93 2.51 3.23
C GLY A 11 0.17 2.30 1.94
N PHE A 12 -0.01 1.05 1.51
CA PHE A 12 -0.70 0.77 0.25
C PHE A 12 -2.20 1.12 0.30
N ASN A 13 -2.86 1.02 1.46
CA ASN A 13 -4.23 1.52 1.59
C ASN A 13 -4.32 3.04 1.41
N GLY A 14 -3.32 3.77 1.93
CA GLY A 14 -3.19 5.19 1.65
C GLY A 14 -3.14 5.47 0.15
N LEU A 15 -2.33 4.72 -0.61
CA LEU A 15 -2.23 4.83 -2.06
C LEU A 15 -3.57 4.54 -2.77
N GLN A 16 -4.32 3.52 -2.33
CA GLN A 16 -5.66 3.23 -2.87
C GLN A 16 -6.65 4.37 -2.61
N ILE A 17 -6.62 4.99 -1.43
CA ILE A 17 -7.42 6.19 -1.15
C ILE A 17 -6.97 7.36 -2.03
N GLY A 18 -5.67 7.51 -2.29
CA GLY A 18 -5.13 8.52 -3.19
C GLY A 18 -5.71 8.42 -4.61
N PHE A 19 -5.92 7.20 -5.10
CA PHE A 19 -6.53 6.95 -6.41
C PHE A 19 -7.96 7.51 -6.52
N LEU A 20 -8.69 7.61 -5.40
CA LEU A 20 -10.04 8.19 -5.35
C LEU A 20 -10.04 9.73 -5.42
N GLN A 21 -8.87 10.37 -5.44
CA GLN A 21 -8.67 11.82 -5.46
C GLN A 21 -9.57 12.62 -4.48
N PRO A 22 -9.58 12.31 -3.16
CA PRO A 22 -10.39 13.05 -2.22
C PRO A 22 -9.94 14.52 -2.15
N LYS A 23 -10.87 15.48 -2.29
CA LYS A 23 -10.56 16.92 -2.34
C LYS A 23 -9.76 17.45 -1.13
N ASN A 24 -9.89 16.79 0.03
CA ASN A 24 -9.23 17.19 1.26
C ASN A 24 -7.88 16.49 1.50
N LEU A 25 -7.47 15.55 0.63
CA LEU A 25 -6.22 14.83 0.75
C LEU A 25 -5.07 15.69 0.19
N SER A 26 -4.12 16.01 1.04
CA SER A 26 -2.95 16.83 0.71
C SER A 26 -1.70 16.01 0.40
N GLY A 27 -1.69 14.74 0.78
CA GLY A 27 -0.56 13.86 0.50
C GLY A 27 -0.67 12.51 1.20
N ILE A 28 0.17 11.59 0.74
CA ILE A 28 0.32 10.24 1.30
C ILE A 28 1.80 9.99 1.52
N ILE A 29 2.15 9.49 2.71
CA ILE A 29 3.47 8.96 3.02
C ILE A 29 3.32 7.45 3.17
N SER A 30 3.75 6.73 2.15
CA SER A 30 3.71 5.28 2.08
C SER A 30 5.07 4.71 2.44
N ALA A 31 5.18 4.05 3.60
CA ALA A 31 6.45 3.52 4.09
C ALA A 31 6.42 1.98 4.14
N TYR A 32 7.50 1.33 3.68
CA TYR A 32 7.63 -0.14 3.72
C TYR A 32 6.41 -0.90 3.19
N SER A 33 5.80 -0.39 2.12
CA SER A 33 4.62 -0.94 1.46
C SER A 33 4.91 -1.15 -0.03
N THR A 34 4.05 -1.89 -0.73
CA THR A 34 4.11 -2.06 -2.19
C THR A 34 2.77 -1.68 -2.82
N ASP A 35 2.81 -1.06 -4.00
CA ASP A 35 1.66 -0.88 -4.89
C ASP A 35 1.53 -2.07 -5.87
N ASP A 36 2.62 -2.75 -6.19
CA ASP A 36 2.61 -4.04 -6.87
C ASP A 36 2.41 -5.19 -5.87
N ARG A 37 1.13 -5.53 -5.64
CA ARG A 37 0.75 -6.57 -4.69
C ARG A 37 0.91 -8.00 -5.23
N TYR A 38 1.11 -8.19 -6.52
CA TYR A 38 1.23 -9.52 -7.11
C TYR A 38 2.68 -10.03 -7.08
N ASN A 39 3.64 -9.14 -7.30
CA ASN A 39 5.05 -9.54 -7.31
C ASN A 39 5.75 -9.37 -5.96
N ASN A 40 5.31 -8.42 -5.13
CA ASN A 40 6.07 -7.93 -3.97
C ASN A 40 5.30 -7.96 -2.64
N ASP A 41 4.11 -8.58 -2.58
CA ASP A 41 3.33 -8.66 -1.33
C ASP A 41 3.68 -9.95 -0.57
N ILE A 42 3.55 -9.91 0.76
CA ILE A 42 3.85 -11.06 1.62
C ILE A 42 3.03 -12.32 1.31
N HIS A 43 1.94 -12.19 0.56
CA HIS A 43 1.08 -13.30 0.17
C HIS A 43 1.47 -13.92 -1.17
N TYR A 44 2.21 -13.19 -2.02
CA TYR A 44 2.54 -13.62 -3.38
C TYR A 44 3.88 -13.02 -3.81
N TYR A 45 4.88 -13.87 -3.98
CA TYR A 45 6.24 -13.45 -4.37
C TYR A 45 6.59 -14.11 -5.70
N GLY A 46 6.66 -13.31 -6.77
CA GLY A 46 7.00 -13.81 -8.11
C GLY A 46 6.08 -14.92 -8.65
N GLY A 47 4.79 -14.94 -8.26
CA GLY A 47 3.84 -15.95 -8.70
C GLY A 47 3.72 -17.20 -7.80
N CYS A 48 4.45 -17.25 -6.69
CA CYS A 48 4.35 -18.33 -5.71
C CYS A 48 3.74 -17.86 -4.38
N LEU A 49 2.93 -18.71 -3.76
CA LEU A 49 2.53 -18.55 -2.36
C LEU A 49 3.76 -18.88 -1.49
N PRO A 50 4.24 -17.97 -0.63
CA PRO A 50 5.31 -18.32 0.29
C PRO A 50 4.88 -19.48 1.18
N ALA A 51 5.81 -20.40 1.46
CA ALA A 51 5.55 -21.49 2.38
C ALA A 51 5.14 -20.90 3.73
N GLN A 52 3.98 -21.32 4.22
CA GLN A 52 3.50 -20.95 5.53
C GLN A 52 4.42 -21.62 6.56
N GLU A 53 5.07 -20.85 7.42
CA GLU A 53 5.79 -21.38 8.59
C GLU A 53 4.81 -21.99 9.60
#